data_AF-A0A031JYP3-F1
#
_entry.id   AF-A0A031JYP3-F1
#
_cell.length_a   1.000
_cell.length_b   1.000
_cell.length_c   1.000
_cell.angle_alpha   90.00
_cell.angle_beta   90.00
_cell.angle_gamma   90.00
#
_symmetry.space_group_name_H-M   'P 1'
#
loop_
_entity.id
_entity.type
_entity.pdbx_description
1 polymer ?
#
loop_
_entity_poly.entity_id
_entity_poly.type
_entity_poly.pdbx_seq_one_letter_code
_entity_poly.pdbx_strand_id
1 'polypeptide(L)'
;MSEYGFPLSRRHLIGALATAPLLPSIARGATPSISRLMVQGRPQDTQSPYKLANILPALDKLGGVRKMRCREPYSGTAGWATYVGLARAGVRFCFTLSVRDIRKSIADMKAFVATVPNSIFAIEFPNEPDLNPVTYNGVTDKRMGFRTGNAPALMAFIKDFHAAIKVDPVLRSIPLVASNDFMQAQQAPYTDLANSHIYPTPPSDVAGRVAGFKQKVVESKTTQGIITEWGRTTGGSASNNTSPPVTIAQQATLLASDVKTAMAQSYVHTISIYELFCWKGTSEITNFGLFNTDLTPRPAVAAIRSAVGA
;
A
#
# COMPACT_ATOMS: atom_id res chain seq x y z
N MET A 1 28.26 37.17 14.57
CA MET A 1 26.85 37.10 14.18
C MET A 1 26.78 37.15 12.66
N SER A 2 26.63 36.02 11.98
CA SER A 2 26.24 36.02 10.56
C SER A 2 25.21 34.92 10.36
N GLU A 3 24.00 35.35 10.03
CA GLU A 3 22.83 34.54 9.78
C GLU A 3 23.07 33.64 8.56
N TYR A 4 23.19 32.33 8.78
CA TYR A 4 23.06 31.35 7.71
C TYR A 4 21.57 31.11 7.44
N GLY A 5 20.98 31.99 6.63
CA GLY A 5 19.68 31.75 6.03
C GLY A 5 19.79 30.60 5.04
N PHE A 6 19.23 29.42 5.37
CA PHE A 6 19.01 28.36 4.39
C PHE A 6 18.02 28.89 3.34
N PRO A 7 18.37 28.95 2.04
CA PRO A 7 17.43 29.37 1.02
C PRO A 7 16.35 28.31 0.87
N LEU A 8 15.15 28.60 1.37
CA LEU A 8 13.94 27.82 1.14
C LEU A 8 13.66 27.80 -0.37
N SER A 9 14.09 26.73 -1.05
CA SER A 9 13.80 26.58 -2.47
C SER A 9 12.28 26.48 -2.70
N ARG A 10 11.81 26.97 -3.85
CA ARG A 10 10.39 26.97 -4.27
C ARG A 10 9.72 25.58 -4.12
N ARG A 11 10.49 24.49 -4.18
CA ARG A 11 10.04 23.11 -3.95
C ARG A 11 9.68 22.82 -2.48
N HIS A 12 10.40 23.39 -1.51
CA HIS A 12 10.06 23.27 -0.09
C HIS A 12 8.76 24.01 0.25
N LEU A 13 8.52 25.17 -0.37
CA LEU A 13 7.28 25.94 -0.19
C LEU A 13 6.06 25.20 -0.77
N ILE A 14 6.19 24.56 -1.93
CA ILE A 14 5.11 23.78 -2.56
C ILE A 14 4.78 22.52 -1.74
N GLY A 15 5.79 21.86 -1.18
CA GLY A 15 5.58 20.73 -0.25
C GLY A 15 4.85 21.14 1.04
N ALA A 16 5.17 22.31 1.59
CA ALA A 16 4.48 22.85 2.76
C ALA A 16 3.03 23.28 2.44
N LEU A 17 2.78 23.93 1.30
CA LEU A 17 1.45 24.40 0.87
C LEU A 17 0.51 23.25 0.45
N ALA A 18 1.04 22.11 -0.01
CA ALA A 18 0.23 20.92 -0.27
C ALA A 18 -0.30 20.23 1.01
N THR A 19 0.12 20.69 2.19
CA THR A 19 -0.19 20.07 3.50
C THR A 19 -0.78 21.03 4.52
N ALA A 20 -1.03 22.29 4.16
CA ALA A 20 -1.88 23.16 4.99
C ALA A 20 -3.33 22.73 4.77
N PRO A 21 -4.02 22.14 5.76
CA PRO A 21 -5.45 21.91 5.64
C PRO A 21 -6.10 23.29 5.62
N LEU A 22 -6.44 23.80 4.44
CA LEU A 22 -7.22 25.05 4.33
C LEU A 22 -8.61 24.89 4.94
N LEU A 23 -9.03 23.66 5.25
CA LEU A 23 -10.22 23.35 6.02
C LEU A 23 -9.95 22.14 6.93
N PRO A 24 -10.36 22.17 8.21
CA PRO A 24 -10.34 20.99 9.06
C PRO A 24 -11.20 19.90 8.40
N SER A 25 -10.64 18.70 8.17
CA SER A 25 -11.45 17.57 7.74
C SER A 25 -12.44 17.25 8.86
N ILE A 26 -13.74 17.28 8.57
CA ILE A 26 -14.74 16.77 9.50
C ILE A 26 -14.46 15.28 9.64
N ALA A 27 -13.90 14.88 10.79
CA ALA A 27 -13.67 13.49 11.11
C ALA A 27 -15.03 12.79 11.24
N ARG A 28 -15.53 12.23 10.14
CA ARG A 28 -16.64 11.28 10.19
C ARG A 28 -16.11 10.01 10.84
N GLY A 29 -16.80 9.51 11.86
CA GLY A 29 -16.48 8.21 12.45
C GLY A 29 -16.49 7.15 11.36
N ALA A 30 -15.36 6.49 11.15
CA ALA A 30 -15.23 5.40 10.20
C ALA A 30 -16.17 4.25 10.62
N THR A 31 -16.97 3.74 9.69
CA THR A 31 -17.70 2.48 9.93
C THR A 31 -16.69 1.34 10.18
N PRO A 32 -17.06 0.28 10.92
CA PRO A 32 -16.19 -0.88 11.10
C PRO A 32 -15.69 -1.46 9.76
N SER A 33 -16.53 -1.44 8.73
CA SER A 33 -16.20 -1.89 7.38
C SER A 33 -15.15 -0.99 6.69
N ILE A 34 -15.33 0.34 6.66
CA ILE A 34 -14.35 1.22 6.00
C ILE A 34 -12.98 1.17 6.69
N SER A 35 -12.95 0.88 8.00
CA SER A 35 -11.70 0.71 8.74
C SER A 35 -10.84 -0.47 8.26
N ARG A 36 -11.44 -1.46 7.59
CA ARG A 36 -10.74 -2.62 7.00
C ARG A 36 -10.33 -2.38 5.54
N LEU A 37 -10.65 -1.21 4.97
CA LEU A 37 -10.22 -0.80 3.64
C LEU A 37 -8.92 0.02 3.71
N MET A 38 -8.01 -0.29 2.81
CA MET A 38 -6.78 0.41 2.50
C MET A 38 -6.75 0.69 1.00
N VAL A 39 -5.91 1.63 0.56
CA VAL A 39 -5.67 1.88 -0.87
C VAL A 39 -4.18 2.03 -1.12
N GLN A 40 -3.71 1.56 -2.28
CA GLN A 40 -2.38 1.85 -2.75
C GLN A 40 -2.27 3.34 -3.11
N GLY A 41 -1.32 4.03 -2.50
CA GLY A 41 -0.96 5.40 -2.83
C GLY A 41 0.53 5.53 -3.15
N ARG A 42 0.90 6.74 -3.59
CA ARG A 42 2.31 7.10 -3.86
C ARG A 42 2.69 8.46 -3.25
N PRO A 43 2.67 8.65 -1.91
CA PRO A 43 3.08 9.90 -1.28
C PRO A 43 4.54 10.28 -1.58
N GLN A 44 5.37 9.30 -1.93
CA GLN A 44 6.75 9.49 -2.37
C GLN A 44 6.88 10.07 -3.80
N ASP A 45 5.83 10.01 -4.62
CA ASP A 45 5.88 10.47 -6.01
C ASP A 45 5.65 11.98 -6.11
N THR A 46 6.76 12.72 -6.06
CA THR A 46 6.77 14.18 -6.10
C THR A 46 6.68 14.76 -7.50
N GLN A 47 6.56 13.93 -8.53
CA GLN A 47 6.42 14.40 -9.91
C GLN A 47 5.04 15.03 -10.18
N SER A 48 4.04 14.77 -9.32
CA SER A 48 2.72 15.41 -9.40
C SER A 48 2.30 16.00 -8.05
N PRO A 49 2.76 17.22 -7.71
CA PRO A 49 2.31 17.94 -6.51
C PRO A 49 0.79 18.08 -6.44
N TYR A 50 0.13 18.19 -7.61
CA TYR A 50 -1.33 18.22 -7.71
C TYR A 50 -1.98 16.94 -7.19
N LYS A 51 -1.45 15.76 -7.52
CA LYS A 51 -1.95 14.50 -6.95
C LYS A 51 -1.69 14.41 -5.45
N LEU A 52 -0.51 14.85 -4.98
CA LEU A 52 -0.18 14.82 -3.56
C LEU A 52 -1.17 15.64 -2.72
N ALA A 53 -1.52 16.85 -3.17
CA ALA A 53 -2.52 17.70 -2.53
C ALA A 53 -3.93 17.11 -2.54
N ASN A 54 -4.22 16.15 -3.43
CA ASN A 54 -5.53 15.56 -3.61
C ASN A 54 -5.69 14.14 -3.07
N ILE A 55 -4.64 13.56 -2.46
CA ILE A 55 -4.75 12.25 -1.79
C ILE A 55 -5.86 12.29 -0.74
N LEU A 56 -5.81 13.24 0.20
CA LEU A 56 -6.78 13.31 1.29
C LEU A 56 -8.22 13.58 0.80
N PRO A 57 -8.48 14.56 -0.10
CA PRO A 57 -9.78 14.72 -0.73
C PRO A 57 -10.30 13.46 -1.44
N ALA A 58 -9.43 12.69 -2.10
CA ALA A 58 -9.82 11.44 -2.75
C ALA A 58 -10.20 10.35 -1.72
N LEU A 59 -9.45 10.24 -0.62
CA LEU A 59 -9.76 9.35 0.49
C LEU A 59 -11.11 9.71 1.15
N ASP A 60 -11.41 11.00 1.31
CA ASP A 60 -12.70 11.47 1.83
C ASP A 60 -13.85 11.11 0.89
N LYS A 61 -13.66 11.31 -0.42
CA LYS A 61 -14.62 10.88 -1.45
C LYS A 61 -14.82 9.37 -1.50
N LEU A 62 -13.85 8.58 -1.02
CA LEU A 62 -13.94 7.11 -0.87
C LEU A 62 -14.60 6.69 0.46
N GLY A 63 -15.29 7.59 1.15
CA GLY A 63 -15.99 7.28 2.40
C GLY A 63 -15.11 7.48 3.63
N GLY A 64 -14.03 8.25 3.52
CA GLY A 64 -13.14 8.54 4.65
C GLY A 64 -12.14 7.41 4.93
N VAL A 65 -11.63 6.73 3.90
CA VAL A 65 -10.55 5.74 4.08
C VAL A 65 -9.35 6.42 4.74
N ARG A 66 -8.75 5.74 5.71
CA ARG A 66 -7.59 6.25 6.48
C ARG A 66 -6.46 5.22 6.60
N LYS A 67 -6.44 4.20 5.74
CA LYS A 67 -5.27 3.31 5.59
C LYS A 67 -4.72 3.43 4.18
N MET A 68 -3.39 3.52 4.06
CA MET A 68 -2.71 3.59 2.78
C MET A 68 -1.54 2.62 2.73
N ARG A 69 -1.48 1.80 1.66
CA ARG A 69 -0.28 1.05 1.32
C ARG A 69 0.61 1.91 0.44
N CYS A 70 1.89 1.97 0.76
CA CYS A 70 2.87 2.71 -0.02
C CYS A 70 4.29 2.29 0.38
N ARG A 71 5.29 2.81 -0.34
CA ARG A 71 6.69 2.63 0.04
C ARG A 71 6.96 3.24 1.41
N GLU A 72 7.88 2.67 2.17
CA GLU A 72 8.39 3.27 3.40
C GLU A 72 8.92 4.71 3.18
N PRO A 73 8.80 5.61 4.18
CA PRO A 73 9.18 7.00 4.03
C PRO A 73 10.71 7.17 4.14
N TYR A 74 11.27 8.06 3.32
CA TYR A 74 12.68 8.41 3.35
C TYR A 74 12.84 9.81 3.95
N SER A 75 13.49 9.90 5.11
CA SER A 75 13.70 11.19 5.77
C SER A 75 14.56 12.11 4.91
N GLY A 76 14.21 13.40 4.87
CA GLY A 76 14.89 14.41 4.06
C GLY A 76 14.53 14.40 2.57
N THR A 77 13.62 13.53 2.12
CA THR A 77 13.11 13.56 0.74
C THR A 77 11.88 14.46 0.61
N ALA A 78 11.63 14.95 -0.60
CA ALA A 78 10.47 15.81 -0.85
C ALA A 78 9.11 15.13 -0.55
N GLY A 79 9.04 13.79 -0.58
CA GLY A 79 7.82 13.04 -0.19
C GLY A 79 7.54 13.05 1.32
N TRP A 80 8.56 13.29 2.17
CA TRP A 80 8.45 13.22 3.63
C TRP A 80 7.34 14.10 4.19
N ALA A 81 7.25 15.35 3.72
CA ALA A 81 6.23 16.30 4.16
C ALA A 81 4.81 15.78 3.85
N THR A 82 4.62 15.12 2.70
CA THR A 82 3.33 14.53 2.34
C THR A 82 2.95 13.39 3.27
N TYR A 83 3.88 12.49 3.61
CA TYR A 83 3.62 11.45 4.60
C TYR A 83 3.19 12.04 5.95
N VAL A 84 3.90 13.07 6.43
CA VAL A 84 3.59 13.73 7.71
C VAL A 84 2.22 14.43 7.66
N GLY A 85 1.92 15.15 6.58
CA GLY A 85 0.63 15.82 6.41
C GLY A 85 -0.55 14.83 6.40
N LEU A 86 -0.43 13.74 5.65
CA LEU A 86 -1.43 12.67 5.61
C LEU A 86 -1.59 11.99 6.98
N ALA A 87 -0.49 11.71 7.68
CA ALA A 87 -0.54 11.13 9.03
C ALA A 87 -1.23 12.06 10.05
N ARG A 88 -0.96 13.37 10.00
CA ARG A 88 -1.65 14.36 10.83
C ARG A 88 -3.15 14.43 10.54
N ALA A 89 -3.56 14.13 9.30
CA ALA A 89 -4.96 13.97 8.91
C ALA A 89 -5.56 12.59 9.25
N GLY A 90 -4.83 11.77 10.00
CA GLY A 90 -5.29 10.47 10.52
C GLY A 90 -5.02 9.28 9.59
N VAL A 91 -4.29 9.46 8.49
CA VAL A 91 -3.91 8.32 7.63
C VAL A 91 -2.85 7.47 8.33
N ARG A 92 -3.09 6.16 8.38
CA ARG A 92 -2.12 5.16 8.85
C ARG A 92 -1.56 4.36 7.69
N PHE A 93 -0.28 4.00 7.75
CA PHE A 93 0.42 3.43 6.60
C PHE A 93 0.79 1.96 6.77
N CYS A 94 0.56 1.17 5.72
CA CYS A 94 1.27 -0.08 5.49
C CYS A 94 2.50 0.23 4.62
N PHE A 95 3.70 0.15 5.18
CA PHE A 95 4.93 0.48 4.47
C PHE A 95 5.57 -0.76 3.85
N THR A 96 5.69 -0.79 2.52
CA THR A 96 6.45 -1.81 1.81
C THR A 96 7.94 -1.44 1.81
N LEU A 97 8.79 -2.35 2.28
CA LEU A 97 10.23 -2.17 2.37
C LEU A 97 10.90 -2.20 0.99
N SER A 98 11.92 -1.35 0.81
CA SER A 98 12.63 -1.20 -0.47
C SER A 98 13.99 -1.88 -0.53
N VAL A 99 14.30 -2.77 0.43
CA VAL A 99 15.60 -3.44 0.56
C VAL A 99 16.78 -2.46 0.62
N ARG A 100 16.60 -1.32 1.30
CA ARG A 100 17.70 -0.40 1.63
C ARG A 100 18.42 -0.85 2.89
N ASP A 101 19.45 -0.12 3.29
CA ASP A 101 20.11 -0.33 4.59
C ASP A 101 19.08 -0.36 5.73
N ILE A 102 19.07 -1.47 6.48
CA ILE A 102 18.07 -1.77 7.51
C ILE A 102 18.08 -0.71 8.63
N ARG A 103 19.28 -0.24 9.02
CA ARG A 103 19.42 0.77 10.07
C ARG A 103 18.80 2.09 9.61
N LYS A 104 19.00 2.46 8.35
CA LYS A 104 18.39 3.64 7.74
C LYS A 104 16.87 3.50 7.63
N SER A 105 16.36 2.30 7.30
CA SER A 105 14.92 1.99 7.36
C SER A 105 14.31 2.25 8.73
N ILE A 106 14.89 1.63 9.75
CA ILE A 106 14.44 1.76 11.14
C ILE A 106 14.54 3.22 11.60
N ALA A 107 15.65 3.91 11.33
CA ALA A 107 15.84 5.29 11.74
C ALA A 107 14.78 6.24 11.13
N ASP A 108 14.47 6.09 9.85
CA ASP A 108 13.46 6.94 9.19
C ASP A 108 12.05 6.64 9.70
N MET A 109 11.69 5.38 9.93
CA MET A 109 10.40 5.03 10.53
C MET A 109 10.27 5.54 11.98
N LYS A 110 11.35 5.51 12.78
CA LYS A 110 11.36 6.09 14.13
C LYS A 110 11.17 7.59 14.08
N ALA A 111 11.89 8.29 13.20
CA ALA A 111 11.71 9.73 13.02
C ALA A 111 10.28 10.08 12.59
N PHE A 112 9.68 9.23 11.77
CA PHE A 112 8.29 9.39 11.33
C PHE A 112 7.32 9.23 12.50
N VAL A 113 7.42 8.13 13.27
CA VAL A 113 6.58 7.89 14.46
C VAL A 113 6.79 8.95 15.54
N ALA A 114 8.01 9.47 15.71
CA ALA A 114 8.28 10.57 16.63
C ALA A 114 7.59 11.88 16.20
N THR A 115 7.44 12.12 14.90
CA THR A 115 6.75 13.30 14.35
C THR A 115 5.23 13.14 14.37
N VAL A 116 4.74 11.93 14.11
CA VAL A 116 3.33 11.56 13.99
C VAL A 116 3.10 10.19 14.63
N PRO A 117 2.88 10.13 15.96
CA PRO A 117 2.66 8.86 16.66
C PRO A 117 1.47 8.08 16.11
N ASN A 118 1.49 6.75 16.22
CA ASN A 118 0.43 5.83 15.76
C ASN A 118 0.12 5.85 14.25
N SER A 119 0.98 6.48 13.45
CA SER A 119 0.81 6.64 12.00
C SER A 119 1.22 5.41 11.17
N ILE A 120 1.92 4.44 11.75
CA ILE A 120 2.24 3.17 11.08
C ILE A 120 1.19 2.13 11.46
N PHE A 121 0.56 1.53 10.46
CA PHE A 121 -0.38 0.43 10.62
C PHE A 121 0.33 -0.92 10.58
N ALA A 122 1.21 -1.12 9.59
CA ALA A 122 1.99 -2.35 9.41
C ALA A 122 3.23 -2.08 8.56
N ILE A 123 4.17 -3.02 8.54
CA ILE A 123 5.35 -3.02 7.68
C ILE A 123 5.33 -4.30 6.85
N GLU A 124 5.35 -4.16 5.55
CA GLU A 124 5.36 -5.24 4.59
C GLU A 124 6.78 -5.47 4.07
N PHE A 125 7.17 -6.74 4.02
CA PHE A 125 8.42 -7.15 3.38
C PHE A 125 8.41 -6.83 1.86
N PRO A 126 9.56 -6.93 1.18
CA PRO A 126 9.71 -6.43 -0.20
C PRO A 126 8.64 -6.94 -1.18
N ASN A 127 8.06 -6.06 -1.98
CA ASN A 127 6.95 -6.38 -2.88
C ASN A 127 7.34 -7.32 -4.03
N GLU A 128 6.59 -8.40 -4.19
CA GLU A 128 6.66 -9.33 -5.34
C GLU A 128 8.11 -9.71 -5.72
N PRO A 129 8.87 -10.34 -4.81
CA PRO A 129 10.28 -10.67 -5.03
C PRO A 129 10.49 -11.64 -6.21
N ASP A 130 9.44 -12.36 -6.60
CA ASP A 130 9.41 -13.20 -7.80
C ASP A 130 9.46 -12.39 -9.11
N LEU A 131 8.99 -11.13 -9.09
CA LEU A 131 9.07 -10.18 -10.20
C LEU A 131 10.19 -9.14 -10.01
N ASN A 132 10.49 -8.81 -8.75
CA ASN A 132 11.43 -7.79 -8.31
C ASN A 132 12.52 -8.44 -7.43
N PRO A 133 13.51 -9.12 -8.04
CA PRO A 133 14.48 -9.87 -7.27
C PRO A 133 15.23 -9.01 -6.25
N VAL A 134 15.42 -9.55 -5.05
CA VAL A 134 16.10 -8.87 -3.96
C VAL A 134 17.60 -9.05 -4.09
N THR A 135 18.35 -7.96 -3.85
CA THR A 135 19.81 -8.00 -3.68
C THR A 135 20.14 -7.64 -2.24
N TYR A 136 20.86 -8.52 -1.53
CA TYR A 136 21.25 -8.30 -0.14
C TYR A 136 22.55 -9.04 0.19
N ASN A 137 23.46 -8.38 0.92
CA ASN A 137 24.77 -8.91 1.30
C ASN A 137 25.56 -9.55 0.12
N GLY A 138 25.51 -8.91 -1.04
CA GLY A 138 26.21 -9.37 -2.26
C GLY A 138 25.54 -10.53 -3.00
N VAL A 139 24.41 -11.05 -2.50
CA VAL A 139 23.62 -12.09 -3.17
C VAL A 139 22.43 -11.45 -3.86
N THR A 140 22.14 -11.87 -5.10
CA THR A 140 20.96 -11.44 -5.86
C THR A 140 20.08 -12.65 -6.16
N ASP A 141 18.80 -12.56 -5.80
CA ASP A 141 17.81 -13.59 -6.11
C ASP A 141 17.51 -13.65 -7.62
N LYS A 142 16.96 -14.76 -8.08
CA LYS A 142 16.53 -14.91 -9.48
C LYS A 142 15.10 -14.39 -9.66
N ARG A 143 14.83 -13.79 -10.81
CA ARG A 143 13.46 -13.51 -11.24
C ARG A 143 12.74 -14.83 -11.55
N MET A 144 11.60 -15.05 -10.92
CA MET A 144 10.86 -16.31 -10.99
C MET A 144 9.56 -16.22 -11.80
N GLY A 145 9.00 -15.01 -11.98
CA GLY A 145 7.82 -14.78 -12.82
C GLY A 145 6.56 -15.46 -12.27
N PHE A 146 6.07 -15.01 -11.11
CA PHE A 146 4.88 -15.55 -10.43
C PHE A 146 4.99 -16.99 -9.93
N ARG A 147 6.21 -17.47 -9.69
CA ARG A 147 6.48 -18.79 -9.12
C ARG A 147 7.18 -18.65 -7.78
N THR A 148 6.80 -19.48 -6.81
CA THR A 148 7.56 -19.61 -5.55
C THR A 148 8.88 -20.34 -5.81
N GLY A 149 9.92 -20.01 -5.07
CA GLY A 149 11.25 -20.58 -5.28
C GLY A 149 12.23 -20.25 -4.16
N ASN A 150 13.49 -20.64 -4.34
CA ASN A 150 14.55 -20.29 -3.42
C ASN A 150 14.97 -18.82 -3.61
N ALA A 151 14.80 -17.99 -2.58
CA ALA A 151 15.20 -16.59 -2.55
C ALA A 151 16.06 -16.29 -1.31
N PRO A 152 17.34 -16.72 -1.29
CA PRO A 152 18.22 -16.57 -0.14
C PRO A 152 18.49 -15.10 0.24
N ALA A 153 18.57 -14.18 -0.73
CA ALA A 153 18.82 -12.77 -0.42
C ALA A 153 17.62 -12.13 0.28
N LEU A 154 16.40 -12.39 -0.22
CA LEU A 154 15.15 -12.01 0.44
C LEU A 154 15.09 -12.55 1.87
N MET A 155 15.30 -13.86 2.06
CA MET A 155 15.17 -14.47 3.39
C MET A 155 16.24 -13.97 4.37
N ALA A 156 17.46 -13.70 3.90
CA ALA A 156 18.50 -13.06 4.72
C ALA A 156 18.10 -11.63 5.13
N PHE A 157 17.59 -10.82 4.19
CA PHE A 157 17.08 -9.48 4.49
C PHE A 157 15.94 -9.51 5.50
N ILE A 158 14.95 -10.40 5.32
CA ILE A 158 13.80 -10.56 6.22
C ILE A 158 14.26 -10.91 7.63
N LYS A 159 15.18 -11.87 7.76
CA LYS A 159 15.70 -12.30 9.06
C LYS A 159 16.42 -11.17 9.79
N ASP A 160 17.30 -10.46 9.10
CA ASP A 160 18.08 -9.37 9.69
C ASP A 160 17.19 -8.16 10.04
N PHE A 161 16.22 -7.82 9.18
CA PHE A 161 15.26 -6.75 9.44
C PHE A 161 14.38 -7.09 10.64
N HIS A 162 13.85 -8.32 10.70
CA HIS A 162 13.06 -8.82 11.83
C HIS A 162 13.85 -8.74 13.14
N ALA A 163 15.10 -9.22 13.15
CA ALA A 163 15.96 -9.15 14.34
C ALA A 163 16.17 -7.71 14.81
N ALA A 164 16.45 -6.79 13.87
CA ALA A 164 16.69 -5.39 14.19
C ALA A 164 15.43 -4.66 14.67
N ILE A 165 14.26 -4.91 14.08
CA ILE A 165 13.03 -4.22 14.46
C ILE A 165 12.43 -4.74 15.78
N LYS A 166 12.53 -6.04 16.08
CA LYS A 166 11.94 -6.61 17.30
C LYS A 166 12.67 -6.19 18.59
N VAL A 167 13.91 -5.73 18.49
CA VAL A 167 14.63 -5.12 19.63
C VAL A 167 14.42 -3.61 19.75
N ASP A 168 13.82 -2.95 18.75
CA ASP A 168 13.59 -1.50 18.80
C ASP A 168 12.38 -1.15 19.69
N PRO A 169 12.54 -0.32 20.73
CA PRO A 169 11.47 -0.05 21.69
C PRO A 169 10.28 0.72 21.10
N VAL A 170 10.48 1.43 19.98
CA VAL A 170 9.43 2.23 19.33
C VAL A 170 8.68 1.40 18.30
N LEU A 171 9.38 0.57 17.53
CA LEU A 171 8.82 -0.11 16.36
C LEU A 171 8.44 -1.59 16.58
N ARG A 172 8.94 -2.25 17.63
CA ARG A 172 8.75 -3.71 17.83
C ARG A 172 7.30 -4.21 17.84
N SER A 173 6.35 -3.35 18.20
CA SER A 173 4.92 -3.67 18.26
C SER A 173 4.19 -3.49 16.93
N ILE A 174 4.85 -2.94 15.91
CA ILE A 174 4.25 -2.76 14.58
C ILE A 174 4.18 -4.14 13.91
N PRO A 175 3.00 -4.55 13.40
CA PRO A 175 2.85 -5.81 12.69
C PRO A 175 3.72 -5.90 11.44
N LEU A 176 4.37 -7.04 11.25
CA LEU A 176 5.12 -7.39 10.05
C LEU A 176 4.26 -8.25 9.11
N VAL A 177 4.28 -7.92 7.83
CA VAL A 177 3.46 -8.53 6.78
C VAL A 177 4.38 -9.19 5.75
N ALA A 178 4.02 -10.39 5.30
CA ALA A 178 4.76 -11.11 4.26
C ALA A 178 4.85 -10.33 2.93
N SER A 179 5.81 -10.68 2.06
CA SER A 179 6.14 -9.97 0.81
C SER A 179 5.04 -9.96 -0.28
N ASN A 180 4.21 -11.00 -0.35
CA ASN A 180 3.02 -11.23 -1.22
C ASN A 180 2.67 -12.73 -1.08
N ASP A 181 2.21 -13.39 -2.16
CA ASP A 181 1.99 -14.86 -2.21
C ASP A 181 3.27 -15.71 -2.07
N PHE A 182 4.45 -15.10 -2.17
CA PHE A 182 5.72 -15.78 -2.27
C PHE A 182 6.22 -16.31 -0.93
N MET A 183 6.64 -17.58 -0.87
CA MET A 183 7.33 -18.17 0.30
C MET A 183 6.65 -17.96 1.68
N GLN A 184 5.32 -18.02 1.76
CA GLN A 184 4.58 -17.77 3.02
C GLN A 184 5.07 -18.63 4.19
N ALA A 185 5.26 -19.93 3.96
CA ALA A 185 5.71 -20.85 5.00
C ALA A 185 7.12 -20.53 5.53
N GLN A 186 8.02 -20.04 4.67
CA GLN A 186 9.37 -19.67 5.05
C GLN A 186 9.43 -18.30 5.73
N GLN A 187 8.54 -17.37 5.37
CA GLN A 187 8.41 -16.06 6.02
C GLN A 187 7.72 -16.14 7.38
N ALA A 188 6.93 -17.20 7.64
CA ALA A 188 6.13 -17.39 8.86
C ALA A 188 6.84 -17.05 10.18
N PRO A 189 8.11 -17.42 10.43
CA PRO A 189 8.80 -17.09 11.69
C PRO A 189 9.08 -15.59 11.90
N TYR A 190 8.88 -14.77 10.86
CA TYR A 190 9.28 -13.36 10.82
C TYR A 190 8.10 -12.42 10.54
N THR A 191 6.89 -12.96 10.39
CA THR A 191 5.68 -12.20 10.02
C THR A 191 4.59 -12.40 11.05
N ASP A 192 3.84 -11.33 11.30
CA ASP A 192 2.66 -11.35 12.16
C ASP A 192 1.36 -11.58 11.34
N LEU A 193 1.38 -11.28 10.03
CA LEU A 193 0.24 -11.40 9.12
C LEU A 193 0.63 -11.98 7.76
N ALA A 194 -0.19 -12.89 7.24
CA ALA A 194 -0.06 -13.37 5.87
C ALA A 194 -0.34 -12.27 4.83
N ASN A 195 0.07 -12.51 3.58
CA ASN A 195 -0.14 -11.58 2.47
C ASN A 195 -0.52 -12.30 1.16
N SER A 196 -1.21 -11.62 0.26
CA SER A 196 -1.52 -12.11 -1.08
C SER A 196 -1.87 -10.98 -2.03
N HIS A 197 -1.54 -11.17 -3.31
CA HIS A 197 -1.99 -10.32 -4.41
C HIS A 197 -3.06 -11.08 -5.21
N ILE A 198 -4.34 -10.73 -5.00
CA ILE A 198 -5.47 -11.55 -5.49
C ILE A 198 -5.99 -11.11 -6.86
N TYR A 199 -5.10 -10.74 -7.78
CA TYR A 199 -5.51 -10.28 -9.11
C TYR A 199 -6.37 -11.34 -9.84
N PRO A 200 -7.62 -11.00 -10.21
CA PRO A 200 -8.52 -11.91 -10.91
C PRO A 200 -8.28 -11.88 -12.42
N THR A 201 -8.68 -12.95 -13.10
CA THR A 201 -8.80 -12.98 -14.55
C THR A 201 -10.23 -12.62 -14.96
N PRO A 202 -10.49 -11.44 -15.57
CA PRO A 202 -11.78 -11.12 -16.15
C PRO A 202 -12.38 -12.25 -17.01
N PRO A 203 -13.71 -12.45 -16.97
CA PRO A 203 -14.69 -11.71 -16.16
C PRO A 203 -14.89 -12.26 -14.73
N SER A 204 -13.97 -13.09 -14.21
CA SER A 204 -14.19 -13.78 -12.93
C SER A 204 -14.26 -12.83 -11.73
N ASP A 205 -15.02 -13.21 -10.72
CA ASP A 205 -14.90 -12.63 -9.37
C ASP A 205 -13.56 -13.05 -8.71
N VAL A 206 -13.26 -12.46 -7.55
CA VAL A 206 -12.10 -12.84 -6.73
C VAL A 206 -12.36 -14.02 -5.79
N ALA A 207 -13.51 -14.69 -5.82
CA ALA A 207 -13.86 -15.69 -4.80
C ALA A 207 -12.86 -16.85 -4.76
N GLY A 208 -12.44 -17.36 -5.92
CA GLY A 208 -11.40 -18.38 -6.02
C GLY A 208 -10.04 -17.91 -5.50
N ARG A 209 -9.68 -16.64 -5.75
CA ARG A 209 -8.43 -16.04 -5.24
C ARG A 209 -8.46 -15.85 -3.73
N VAL A 210 -9.59 -15.41 -3.19
CA VAL A 210 -9.83 -15.28 -1.74
C VAL A 210 -9.77 -16.65 -1.05
N ALA A 211 -10.32 -17.70 -1.66
CA ALA A 211 -10.17 -19.07 -1.17
C ALA A 211 -8.70 -19.53 -1.19
N GLY A 212 -7.95 -19.19 -2.25
CA GLY A 212 -6.50 -19.40 -2.29
C GLY A 212 -5.75 -18.65 -1.20
N PHE A 213 -6.16 -17.43 -0.88
CA PHE A 213 -5.57 -16.65 0.21
C PHE A 213 -5.74 -17.32 1.58
N LYS A 214 -6.85 -18.01 1.82
CA LYS A 214 -7.01 -18.82 3.05
C LYS A 214 -5.87 -19.82 3.24
N GLN A 215 -5.41 -20.45 2.15
CA GLN A 215 -4.27 -21.36 2.23
C GLN A 215 -2.98 -20.63 2.57
N LYS A 216 -2.78 -19.40 2.06
CA LYS A 216 -1.64 -18.55 2.43
C LYS A 216 -1.63 -18.16 3.90
N VAL A 217 -2.80 -17.88 4.48
CA VAL A 217 -2.95 -17.68 5.92
C VAL A 217 -2.51 -18.93 6.69
N VAL A 218 -2.96 -20.12 6.29
CA VAL A 218 -2.54 -21.39 6.91
C VAL A 218 -1.02 -21.63 6.77
N GLU A 219 -0.46 -21.45 5.57
CA GLU A 219 0.98 -21.60 5.31
C GLU A 219 1.82 -20.67 6.20
N SER A 220 1.37 -19.43 6.39
CA SER A 220 2.05 -18.44 7.25
C SER A 220 1.94 -18.75 8.75
N LYS A 221 1.13 -19.74 9.15
CA LYS A 221 0.83 -20.09 10.56
C LYS A 221 0.21 -18.95 11.36
N THR A 222 -0.42 -17.98 10.68
CA THR A 222 -1.18 -16.89 11.28
C THR A 222 -2.68 -17.22 11.26
N THR A 223 -3.49 -16.50 12.03
CA THR A 223 -4.96 -16.65 12.02
C THR A 223 -5.64 -15.70 11.02
N GLN A 224 -4.94 -14.65 10.59
CA GLN A 224 -5.43 -13.65 9.65
C GLN A 224 -4.30 -13.13 8.77
N GLY A 225 -4.65 -12.57 7.63
CA GLY A 225 -3.71 -11.85 6.78
C GLY A 225 -4.29 -10.59 6.16
N ILE A 226 -3.45 -9.87 5.43
CA ILE A 226 -3.83 -8.67 4.68
C ILE A 226 -3.75 -9.00 3.20
N ILE A 227 -4.74 -8.59 2.42
CA ILE A 227 -4.60 -8.57 0.96
C ILE A 227 -4.03 -7.19 0.62
N THR A 228 -2.74 -7.13 0.31
CA THR A 228 -2.04 -5.84 0.13
C THR A 228 -2.19 -5.27 -1.28
N GLU A 229 -2.59 -6.07 -2.26
CA GLU A 229 -2.79 -5.60 -3.61
C GLU A 229 -3.85 -6.40 -4.37
N TRP A 230 -4.80 -5.70 -5.00
CA TRP A 230 -5.62 -6.19 -6.10
C TRP A 230 -6.27 -5.00 -6.81
N GLY A 231 -6.70 -5.20 -8.04
CA GLY A 231 -7.47 -4.19 -8.75
C GLY A 231 -8.10 -4.72 -10.02
N ARG A 232 -8.80 -3.84 -10.72
CA ARG A 232 -9.37 -4.09 -12.05
C ARG A 232 -8.92 -2.95 -12.96
N THR A 233 -8.06 -3.24 -13.93
CA THR A 233 -7.60 -2.22 -14.87
C THR A 233 -8.62 -1.96 -15.96
N THR A 234 -8.67 -0.73 -16.47
CA THR A 234 -9.44 -0.38 -17.68
C THR A 234 -8.55 -0.09 -18.89
N GLY A 235 -7.24 -0.37 -18.78
CA GLY A 235 -6.26 -0.12 -19.82
C GLY A 235 -5.47 -1.36 -20.21
N GLY A 236 -4.71 -1.25 -21.29
CA GLY A 236 -3.97 -2.35 -21.89
C GLY A 236 -4.84 -3.23 -22.78
N SER A 237 -4.58 -4.54 -22.76
CA SER A 237 -5.20 -5.52 -23.65
C SER A 237 -5.40 -6.87 -22.95
N ALA A 238 -5.97 -7.84 -23.64
CA ALA A 238 -6.12 -9.20 -23.11
C ALA A 238 -4.77 -9.85 -22.70
N SER A 239 -3.63 -9.35 -23.20
CA SER A 239 -2.28 -9.81 -22.86
C SER A 239 -1.64 -9.10 -21.67
N ASN A 240 -2.44 -8.39 -20.86
CA ASN A 240 -1.99 -7.78 -19.61
C ASN A 240 -1.36 -8.83 -18.66
N ASN A 241 -0.39 -8.40 -17.86
CA ASN A 241 0.39 -9.29 -16.98
C ASN A 241 -0.37 -9.70 -15.73
N THR A 242 -1.19 -8.81 -15.16
CA THR A 242 -1.90 -9.03 -13.89
C THR A 242 -3.39 -9.28 -14.10
N SER A 243 -4.05 -8.46 -14.92
CA SER A 243 -5.48 -8.60 -15.20
C SER A 243 -5.86 -8.01 -16.56
N PRO A 244 -6.65 -8.71 -17.40
CA PRO A 244 -7.23 -8.12 -18.60
C PRO A 244 -8.02 -6.82 -18.31
N PRO A 245 -8.11 -5.91 -19.29
CA PRO A 245 -8.92 -4.71 -19.15
C PRO A 245 -10.39 -5.06 -19.04
N VAL A 246 -11.10 -4.28 -18.22
CA VAL A 246 -12.56 -4.25 -18.15
C VAL A 246 -13.07 -2.86 -18.52
N THR A 247 -14.34 -2.74 -18.86
CA THR A 247 -14.97 -1.43 -19.03
C THR A 247 -15.04 -0.67 -17.70
N ILE A 248 -15.18 0.66 -17.74
CA ILE A 248 -15.35 1.49 -16.53
C ILE A 248 -16.57 1.04 -15.70
N ALA A 249 -17.66 0.64 -16.35
CA ALA A 249 -18.85 0.12 -15.66
C ALA A 249 -18.57 -1.23 -14.98
N GLN A 250 -17.89 -2.15 -15.68
CA GLN A 250 -17.47 -3.42 -15.11
C GLN A 250 -16.49 -3.24 -13.94
N GLN A 251 -15.54 -2.29 -14.04
CA GLN A 251 -14.62 -1.96 -12.95
C GLN A 251 -15.39 -1.66 -11.66
N ALA A 252 -16.46 -0.88 -11.75
CA ALA A 252 -17.28 -0.52 -10.59
C ALA A 252 -18.01 -1.72 -9.98
N THR A 253 -18.72 -2.49 -10.80
CA THR A 253 -19.48 -3.66 -10.32
C THR A 253 -18.56 -4.74 -9.75
N LEU A 254 -17.44 -5.03 -10.43
CA LEU A 254 -16.50 -6.06 -10.01
C LEU A 254 -15.76 -5.66 -8.73
N LEU A 255 -15.22 -4.44 -8.62
CA LEU A 255 -14.55 -4.01 -7.39
C LEU A 255 -15.48 -4.01 -6.17
N ALA A 256 -16.74 -3.59 -6.34
CA ALA A 256 -17.72 -3.64 -5.26
C ALA A 256 -18.03 -5.09 -4.82
N SER A 257 -18.16 -6.01 -5.78
CA SER A 257 -18.31 -7.44 -5.50
C SER A 257 -17.07 -8.02 -4.81
N ASP A 258 -15.87 -7.70 -5.32
CA ASP A 258 -14.60 -8.18 -4.79
C ASP A 258 -14.41 -7.76 -3.32
N VAL A 259 -14.71 -6.49 -3.01
CA VAL A 259 -14.67 -5.94 -1.65
C VAL A 259 -15.61 -6.70 -0.71
N LYS A 260 -16.86 -6.93 -1.11
CA LYS A 260 -17.83 -7.70 -0.29
C LYS A 260 -17.33 -9.12 -0.03
N THR A 261 -16.89 -9.79 -1.07
CA THR A 261 -16.43 -11.19 -1.02
C THR A 261 -15.23 -11.35 -0.08
N ALA A 262 -14.22 -10.49 -0.21
CA ALA A 262 -13.02 -10.54 0.63
C ALA A 262 -13.32 -10.14 2.08
N MET A 263 -14.09 -9.08 2.32
CA MET A 263 -14.37 -8.59 3.67
C MET A 263 -15.31 -9.49 4.47
N ALA A 264 -16.12 -10.32 3.80
CA ALA A 264 -16.96 -11.33 4.45
C ALA A 264 -16.14 -12.44 5.14
N GLN A 265 -14.86 -12.57 4.82
CA GLN A 265 -14.00 -13.61 5.38
C GLN A 265 -13.35 -13.16 6.69
N SER A 266 -13.42 -14.00 7.73
CA SER A 266 -12.83 -13.72 9.05
C SER A 266 -11.29 -13.75 9.07
N TYR A 267 -10.67 -14.50 8.14
CA TYR A 267 -9.22 -14.57 7.97
C TYR A 267 -8.64 -13.39 7.17
N VAL A 268 -9.49 -12.53 6.59
CA VAL A 268 -9.06 -11.31 5.91
C VAL A 268 -9.10 -10.16 6.92
N HIS A 269 -7.96 -9.63 7.34
CA HIS A 269 -7.91 -8.53 8.30
C HIS A 269 -8.16 -7.17 7.63
N THR A 270 -7.47 -6.88 6.53
CA THR A 270 -7.54 -5.62 5.79
C THR A 270 -7.28 -5.89 4.32
N ILE A 271 -7.83 -5.05 3.46
CA ILE A 271 -7.71 -5.17 2.01
C ILE A 271 -7.23 -3.81 1.43
N SER A 272 -6.16 -3.77 0.63
CA SER A 272 -5.67 -2.63 -0.15
C SER A 272 -5.93 -2.66 -1.67
N ILE A 273 -6.76 -1.73 -2.15
CA ILE A 273 -7.06 -1.58 -3.59
C ILE A 273 -5.90 -0.91 -4.33
N TYR A 274 -5.44 -1.51 -5.42
CA TYR A 274 -4.54 -0.93 -6.41
C TYR A 274 -5.35 -0.28 -7.55
N GLU A 275 -5.32 1.04 -7.74
CA GLU A 275 -4.68 2.08 -6.90
C GLU A 275 -5.53 3.36 -6.82
N LEU A 276 -5.11 4.36 -6.04
CA LEU A 276 -5.93 5.57 -5.81
C LEU A 276 -6.16 6.38 -7.10
N PHE A 277 -5.12 6.67 -7.88
CA PHE A 277 -5.20 7.53 -9.07
C PHE A 277 -4.75 6.81 -10.33
N CYS A 278 -5.43 7.09 -11.45
CA CYS A 278 -4.92 6.75 -12.77
C CYS A 278 -3.69 7.60 -13.09
N TRP A 279 -2.82 7.07 -13.92
CA TRP A 279 -1.64 7.75 -14.44
C TRP A 279 -1.82 8.04 -15.92
N LYS A 280 -1.04 9.00 -16.44
CA LYS A 280 -1.08 9.32 -17.87
C LYS A 280 -0.67 8.08 -18.67
N GLY A 281 -1.50 7.71 -19.66
CA GLY A 281 -1.23 6.58 -20.56
C GLY A 281 -2.41 5.61 -20.63
N THR A 282 -2.33 4.67 -21.56
CA THR A 282 -3.38 3.68 -21.86
C THR A 282 -3.01 2.26 -21.43
N SER A 283 -1.86 2.08 -20.78
CA SER A 283 -1.37 0.77 -20.34
C SER A 283 -2.17 0.19 -19.17
N GLU A 284 -1.97 -1.10 -18.91
CA GLU A 284 -2.47 -1.82 -17.73
C GLU A 284 -2.20 -1.05 -16.43
N ILE A 285 -0.93 -0.78 -16.13
CA ILE A 285 -0.47 -0.23 -14.85
C ILE A 285 -0.94 1.21 -14.64
N THR A 286 -1.22 1.95 -15.71
CA THR A 286 -1.65 3.35 -15.61
C THR A 286 -3.17 3.51 -15.42
N ASN A 287 -3.96 2.44 -15.55
CA ASN A 287 -5.43 2.51 -15.62
C ASN A 287 -6.17 1.69 -14.55
N PHE A 288 -5.52 1.42 -13.42
CA PHE A 288 -6.14 0.81 -12.24
C PHE A 288 -6.88 1.81 -11.32
N GLY A 289 -6.63 3.10 -11.50
CA GLY A 289 -7.05 4.13 -10.55
C GLY A 289 -8.55 4.16 -10.26
N LEU A 290 -8.92 4.46 -9.00
CA LEU A 290 -10.29 4.80 -8.60
C LEU A 290 -10.69 6.21 -9.03
N PHE A 291 -9.70 7.08 -9.22
CA PHE A 291 -9.86 8.44 -9.73
C PHE A 291 -9.13 8.57 -11.06
N ASN A 292 -9.70 9.35 -11.98
CA ASN A 292 -9.09 9.66 -13.25
C ASN A 292 -7.82 10.52 -13.08
N THR A 293 -7.09 10.73 -14.17
CA THR A 293 -5.89 11.59 -14.17
C THR A 293 -6.20 13.06 -13.88
N ASP A 294 -7.44 13.49 -14.14
CA ASP A 294 -8.00 14.81 -13.79
C ASP A 294 -8.62 14.85 -12.38
N LEU A 295 -8.44 13.78 -11.60
CA LEU A 295 -8.95 13.58 -10.24
C LEU A 295 -10.47 13.47 -10.10
N THR A 296 -11.20 13.38 -11.21
CA THR A 296 -12.63 13.05 -11.14
C THR A 296 -12.80 11.60 -10.63
N PRO A 297 -13.73 11.34 -9.69
CA PRO A 297 -13.98 9.99 -9.22
C PRO A 297 -14.58 9.13 -10.33
N ARG A 298 -14.11 7.89 -10.48
CA ARG A 298 -14.77 6.90 -11.33
C ARG A 298 -15.99 6.31 -10.64
N PRO A 299 -16.94 5.70 -11.37
CA PRO A 299 -18.10 5.02 -10.78
C PRO A 299 -17.75 3.98 -9.70
N ALA A 300 -16.54 3.40 -9.76
CA ALA A 300 -16.03 2.49 -8.75
C ALA A 300 -16.00 3.09 -7.33
N VAL A 301 -15.73 4.40 -7.18
CA VAL A 301 -15.70 5.07 -5.87
C VAL A 301 -17.06 4.96 -5.18
N ALA A 302 -18.14 5.26 -5.92
CA ALA A 302 -19.50 5.16 -5.38
C ALA A 302 -19.90 3.70 -5.09
N ALA A 303 -19.52 2.77 -5.97
CA ALA A 303 -19.83 1.35 -5.81
C ALA A 303 -19.14 0.73 -4.60
N ILE A 304 -17.86 1.04 -4.36
CA ILE A 304 -17.09 0.59 -3.18
C ILE A 304 -17.69 1.16 -1.90
N ARG A 305 -18.02 2.45 -1.90
CA ARG A 305 -18.67 3.10 -0.76
C ARG A 305 -19.98 2.42 -0.35
N SER A 306 -20.83 2.13 -1.33
CA SER A 306 -22.06 1.36 -1.11
C SER A 306 -21.74 -0.04 -0.56
N ALA A 307 -20.71 -0.71 -1.07
CA ALA A 307 -20.31 -2.05 -0.62
C ALA A 307 -19.84 -2.10 0.84
N VAL A 308 -19.25 -1.02 1.35
CA VAL A 308 -18.75 -0.91 2.73
C VAL A 308 -19.65 -0.10 3.66
N GLY A 309 -20.80 0.38 3.16
CA GLY A 309 -21.78 1.16 3.93
C GLY A 309 -21.30 2.55 4.36
N ALA A 310 -20.65 3.31 3.47
CA ALA A 310 -20.04 4.62 3.74
C ALA A 310 -20.49 5.74 2.77
#